data_AF-A0A972ZGK1-F1
#
_entry.id   AF-A0A972ZGK1-F1
#
_cell.length_a   1.000
_cell.length_b   1.000
_cell.length_c   1.000
_cell.angle_alpha   90.00
_cell.angle_beta   90.00
_cell.angle_gamma   90.00
#
_symmetry.space_group_name_H-M   'P 1'
#
loop_
_entity.id
_entity.type
_entity.pdbx_description
1 polymer ?
#
loop_
_entity_poly.entity_id
_entity_poly.type
_entity_poly.pdbx_seq_one_letter_code
_entity_poly.pdbx_strand_id
1 'polypeptide(L)'
;MEFLTDTFWWLTAAIAACAASLPAITRSLRLRTVVPAALIWTGALIATLCLSGPFAAIATSLLSSATGAILLGTVIFFSGIKGMANKRYR
;
A
#
# COMPACT_ATOMS: atom_id res chain seq x y z
N MET A 1 -6.12 24.28 3.85
CA MET A 1 -5.74 22.85 3.76
C MET A 1 -4.83 22.52 4.96
N GLU A 2 -5.34 22.57 6.19
CA GLU A 2 -4.51 22.44 7.42
C GLU A 2 -3.97 21.02 7.66
N PHE A 3 -4.56 20.00 7.04
CA PHE A 3 -4.14 18.60 7.26
C PHE A 3 -2.77 18.26 6.66
N LEU A 4 -2.27 19.03 5.69
CA LEU A 4 -0.95 18.78 5.06
C LEU A 4 0.22 19.05 6.01
N THR A 5 0.02 19.96 6.97
CA THR A 5 0.99 20.30 8.01
C THR A 5 0.87 19.41 9.24
N ASP A 6 -0.17 18.57 9.32
CA ASP A 6 -0.41 17.71 10.48
C ASP A 6 0.44 16.43 10.40
N THR A 7 1.29 16.24 11.41
CA THR A 7 2.18 15.08 11.48
C THR A 7 1.40 13.78 11.66
N PHE A 8 0.23 13.83 12.31
CA PHE A 8 -0.62 12.66 12.48
C PHE A 8 -1.19 12.16 11.15
N TRP A 9 -1.51 13.06 10.22
CA TRP A 9 -1.99 12.69 8.88
C TRP A 9 -0.90 11.98 8.06
N TRP A 10 0.35 12.44 8.15
CA TRP A 10 1.48 11.76 7.49
C TRP A 10 1.74 10.37 8.06
N LEU A 11 1.61 10.19 9.38
CA LEU A 11 1.73 8.88 10.02
C LEU A 11 0.65 7.91 9.56
N THR A 12 -0.62 8.32 9.52
CA THR A 12 -1.70 7.45 9.05
C THR A 12 -1.57 7.14 7.55
N ALA A 13 -1.09 8.10 6.76
CA ALA A 13 -0.81 7.88 5.34
C ALA A 13 0.34 6.90 5.11
N ALA A 14 1.42 6.99 5.89
CA ALA A 14 2.53 6.04 5.82
C ALA A 14 2.09 4.62 6.22
N ILE A 15 1.28 4.48 7.27
CA ILE A 15 0.73 3.18 7.69
C ILE A 15 -0.17 2.59 6.59
N ALA A 16 -1.03 3.40 5.97
CA ALA A 16 -1.86 2.97 4.86
C ALA A 16 -1.01 2.53 3.64
N ALA A 17 0.06 3.25 3.33
CA ALA A 17 0.99 2.88 2.25
C ALA A 17 1.75 1.56 2.55
N CYS A 18 2.16 1.35 3.81
CA CYS A 18 2.75 0.09 4.26
C CYS A 18 1.75 -1.08 4.15
N ALA A 19 0.49 -0.86 4.56
CA ALA A 19 -0.57 -1.84 4.44
C ALA A 19 -0.85 -2.20 2.97
N ALA A 20 -0.89 -1.21 2.07
CA ALA A 20 -1.10 -1.41 0.64
C ALA A 20 0.07 -2.14 -0.06
N SER A 21 1.29 -2.05 0.48
CA SER A 21 2.50 -2.65 -0.10
C SER A 21 2.86 -4.04 0.45
N LEU A 22 2.31 -4.42 1.60
CA LEU A 22 2.46 -5.76 2.21
C LEU A 22 2.20 -6.93 1.25
N PRO A 23 1.16 -6.90 0.39
CA PRO A 23 0.93 -7.96 -0.61
C PRO A 23 2.03 -8.05 -1.67
N ALA A 24 2.63 -6.92 -2.04
CA ALA A 24 3.72 -6.86 -3.01
C ALA A 24 5.02 -7.42 -2.42
N ILE A 25 5.36 -7.05 -1.18
CA ILE A 25 6.61 -7.47 -0.51
C ILE A 25 6.61 -8.98 -0.26
N THR A 26 5.49 -9.53 0.20
CA THR A 26 5.40 -10.95 0.53
C THR A 26 5.40 -11.87 -0.70
N ARG A 27 5.38 -11.32 -1.93
CA ARG A 27 5.29 -12.07 -3.21
C ARG A 27 4.20 -13.15 -3.23
N SER A 28 3.23 -13.01 -2.33
CA SER A 28 2.23 -14.00 -2.01
C SER A 28 0.89 -13.27 -1.99
N LEU A 29 0.23 -13.27 -3.15
CA LEU A 29 -1.19 -12.91 -3.31
C LEU A 29 -2.11 -13.95 -2.65
N ARG A 30 -1.65 -14.65 -1.61
CA ARG A 30 -2.48 -15.57 -0.84
C ARG A 30 -3.50 -14.76 -0.06
N LEU A 31 -4.75 -15.22 -0.08
CA LEU A 31 -5.86 -14.59 0.65
C LEU A 31 -5.50 -14.27 2.11
N ARG A 32 -4.73 -15.17 2.74
CA ARG A 32 -4.31 -15.07 4.14
C ARG A 32 -3.42 -13.87 4.47
N THR A 33 -2.69 -13.31 3.51
CA THR A 33 -1.88 -12.09 3.67
C THR A 33 -2.59 -10.85 3.16
N VAL A 34 -3.44 -10.98 2.14
CA VAL A 34 -4.20 -9.86 1.56
C VAL A 34 -5.31 -9.40 2.51
N VAL A 35 -6.01 -10.33 3.17
CA VAL A 35 -7.11 -10.01 4.10
C VAL A 35 -6.66 -9.11 5.27
N PRO A 36 -5.61 -9.45 6.05
CA PRO A 36 -5.17 -8.58 7.14
C PRO A 36 -4.62 -7.24 6.63
N ALA A 37 -3.94 -7.22 5.47
CA ALA A 37 -3.47 -5.98 4.86
C ALA A 37 -4.62 -5.04 4.47
N ALA A 38 -5.70 -5.59 3.88
CA ALA A 38 -6.90 -4.84 3.54
C ALA A 38 -7.61 -4.31 4.80
N LEU A 39 -7.66 -5.10 5.88
CA LEU A 39 -8.24 -4.69 7.16
C LEU A 39 -7.47 -3.53 7.82
N ILE A 40 -6.14 -3.59 7.79
CA ILE A 40 -5.29 -2.50 8.31
C ILE A 40 -5.46 -1.25 7.45
N TRP A 41 -5.56 -1.41 6.13
CA TRP A 41 -5.75 -0.31 5.21
C TRP A 41 -7.11 0.40 5.41
N THR A 42 -8.20 -0.36 5.52
CA THR A 42 -9.53 0.21 5.80
C THR A 42 -9.58 0.86 7.17
N GLY A 43 -8.96 0.24 8.19
CA GLY A 43 -8.83 0.81 9.53
C GLY A 43 -8.10 2.16 9.53
N ALA A 44 -6.99 2.27 8.79
CA ALA A 44 -6.24 3.52 8.66
C ALA A 44 -7.04 4.62 7.94
N LEU A 45 -7.83 4.26 6.92
CA LEU A 45 -8.71 5.21 6.23
C LEU A 45 -9.84 5.72 7.13
N ILE A 46 -10.46 4.83 7.91
CA ILE A 46 -11.52 5.21 8.87
C ILE A 46 -10.95 6.12 9.96
N ALA A 47 -9.77 5.79 10.50
CA ALA A 47 -9.09 6.64 11.49
C ALA A 47 -8.78 8.03 10.92
N THR A 48 -8.29 8.10 9.69
CA THR A 48 -7.99 9.38 9.02
C THR A 48 -9.25 10.19 8.73
N LEU A 49 -10.36 9.53 8.38
CA LEU A 49 -11.65 10.17 8.18
C LEU A 49 -12.20 10.79 9.47
N CYS A 50 -12.09 10.07 10.60
CA CYS A 50 -12.52 10.58 11.91
C CYS A 50 -11.65 11.72 12.44
N LEU A 51 -10.33 11.67 12.22
CA LEU A 51 -9.38 12.63 12.81
C LEU A 51 -9.18 13.88 11.97
N SER A 52 -9.07 13.74 10.65
CA SER A 52 -8.64 14.82 9.74
C SER A 52 -9.70 15.20 8.71
N GLY A 53 -10.85 14.51 8.72
CA GLY A 53 -11.99 14.79 7.86
C GLY A 53 -11.95 14.11 6.49
N PRO A 54 -13.00 14.31 5.67
CA PRO A 54 -13.22 13.55 4.43
C PRO A 54 -12.20 13.85 3.34
N PHE A 55 -11.77 15.11 3.19
CA PHE A 55 -10.77 15.49 2.20
C PHE A 55 -9.40 14.82 2.44
N ALA A 56 -9.00 14.71 3.71
CA ALA A 56 -7.76 14.05 4.11
C ALA A 56 -7.81 12.54 3.82
N ALA A 57 -8.94 11.88 4.06
CA ALA A 57 -9.12 10.47 3.77
C ALA A 57 -9.02 10.14 2.27
N ILE A 58 -9.56 11.01 1.39
CA ILE A 58 -9.46 10.85 -0.06
C ILE A 58 -8.00 10.99 -0.54
N ALA A 59 -7.27 11.97 -0.01
CA ALA A 59 -5.86 12.14 -0.34
C ALA A 59 -5.03 10.92 0.11
N THR A 60 -5.28 10.42 1.32
CA THR A 60 -4.61 9.22 1.86
C THR A 60 -4.92 7.96 1.06
N SER A 61 -6.16 7.78 0.60
CA SER A 61 -6.54 6.62 -0.22
C SER A 61 -5.86 6.64 -1.61
N LEU A 62 -5.78 7.82 -2.24
CA LEU A 62 -5.06 8.01 -3.50
C LEU A 62 -3.55 7.75 -3.36
N LEU A 63 -2.92 8.34 -2.35
CA LEU A 63 -1.48 8.18 -2.13
C LEU A 63 -1.09 6.74 -1.78
N SER A 64 -1.85 6.10 -0.88
CA SER A 64 -1.57 4.72 -0.47
C SER A 64 -1.83 3.71 -1.58
N SER A 65 -2.89 3.89 -2.38
CA SER A 65 -3.16 3.03 -3.54
C SER A 65 -2.13 3.20 -4.65
N ALA A 66 -1.73 4.43 -4.97
CA ALA A 66 -0.67 4.71 -5.94
C ALA A 66 0.66 4.05 -5.53
N THR A 67 1.04 4.19 -4.25
CA THR A 67 2.27 3.59 -3.72
C THR A 67 2.20 2.06 -3.76
N GLY A 68 1.08 1.47 -3.35
CA GLY A 68 0.83 0.04 -3.45
C GLY A 68 0.93 -0.49 -4.88
N ALA A 69 0.31 0.20 -5.84
CA ALA A 69 0.35 -0.16 -7.26
C ALA A 69 1.76 -0.09 -7.86
N ILE A 70 2.53 0.95 -7.55
CA ILE A 70 3.93 1.09 -8.00
C ILE A 70 4.79 -0.06 -7.47
N LEU A 71 4.67 -0.39 -6.18
CA LEU A 71 5.42 -1.50 -5.57
C LEU A 71 5.03 -2.85 -6.18
N LEU A 72 3.74 -3.06 -6.42
CA LEU A 72 3.25 -4.28 -7.06
C LEU A 72 3.79 -4.42 -8.50
N GLY A 73 3.75 -3.34 -9.29
CA GLY A 73 4.35 -3.29 -10.63
C GLY A 73 5.85 -3.58 -10.62
N THR A 74 6.58 -3.00 -9.67
CA THR A 74 8.02 -3.21 -9.49
C THR A 74 8.32 -4.68 -9.16
N VAL A 75 7.54 -5.28 -8.25
CA VAL A 75 7.70 -6.69 -7.87
C VAL A 75 7.41 -7.63 -9.03
N ILE A 76 6.37 -7.36 -9.83
CA ILE A 76 6.06 -8.15 -11.04
C ILE A 76 7.22 -8.06 -12.03
N PHE A 77 7.75 -6.86 -12.28
CA PHE A 77 8.87 -6.65 -13.19
C PHE A 77 10.12 -7.46 -12.78
N PHE A 78 10.55 -7.36 -11.52
CA PHE A 78 11.68 -8.13 -11.01
C PHE A 78 11.41 -9.64 -10.93
N SER A 79 10.17 -10.05 -10.65
CA SER A 79 9.79 -11.47 -10.69
C SER A 79 9.87 -12.04 -12.11
N GLY A 80 9.41 -11.28 -13.10
CA GLY A 80 9.51 -11.62 -14.52
C GLY A 80 10.95 -11.80 -14.99
N ILE A 81 11.85 -10.87 -14.62
CA ILE A 81 13.29 -10.97 -14.92
C ILE A 81 13.90 -12.24 -14.31
N LYS A 82 13.60 -12.53 -13.03
CA LYS A 82 14.10 -13.72 -12.35
C LYS A 82 13.59 -15.02 -13.01
N GLY A 83 12.34 -15.03 -13.48
CA GLY A 83 11.75 -16.14 -14.21
C GLY A 83 12.41 -16.40 -15.57
N MET A 84 12.77 -15.34 -16.30
CA MET A 84 13.49 -15.46 -17.57
C MET A 84 14.95 -15.91 -17.36
N ALA A 85 15.63 -15.41 -16.32
CA ALA A 85 16.98 -15.83 -15.99
C ALA A 85 17.04 -17.35 -15.73
N ASN A 86 16.09 -17.91 -14.97
CA ASN A 86 16.06 -19.34 -14.67
C ASN A 86 15.76 -20.25 -15.87
N LYS A 87 15.05 -19.75 -16.90
CA LYS A 87 14.79 -20.52 -18.12
C LYS A 87 15.99 -20.60 -19.07
N ARG A 88 16.99 -19.73 -18.90
CA ARG A 88 18.18 -19.68 -19.77
C ARG A 88 19.31 -20.61 -19.32
N TYR A 89 19.27 -21.09 -18.07
CA TYR A 89 20.29 -21.97 -17.47
C TYR A 89 19.82 -23.41 -17.27
N ARG A 90 18.69 -23.81 -17.89
CA ARG A 90 18.18 -25.19 -17.85
C ARG A 90 18.11 -25.77 -19.24
#